data_AF-A0A6J7ZXL7-F1
#
_entry.id   AF-A0A6J7ZXL7-F1
#
_cell.length_a   1.000
_cell.length_b   1.000
_cell.length_c   1.000
_cell.angle_alpha   90.00
_cell.angle_beta   90.00
_cell.angle_gamma   90.00
#
_symmetry.space_group_name_H-M   'P 1'
#
loop_
_entity.id
_entity.type
_entity.pdbx_description
1 polymer ?
#
loop_
_entity_poly.entity_id
_entity_poly.type
_entity_poly.pdbx_seq_one_letter_code
_entity_poly.pdbx_strand_id
1 'polypeptide(L)'
;MKTHTANTFSLQGAGFSNLQNHYRPDSRSKNHYAENMRRIRSIQRQSKQKENESHQPVKALWKSEKYSTVTSKIKDDIQKEPATPRPHSANFLRAHSRMGPPALPVQNRPCSAEPPKEKLTIPIASSASDVKLTRHNFDFIKVNGIAAKNSKMFKSPSLTNLDELKKKQDDELKRYKKGVVPHYLINRKDQWKKDEEDRIANTPDPAMPPGHKVLPENERLQTLNLLKETMPPGHKVLPENERLQTLNLLKERERELMKLLSALPLRMDTFRLRTEKQELEAKLSEIDEGKKIFSKPKVFVKIDS
;
A
#
# COMPACT_ATOMS: atom_id res chain seq x y z
N MET A 1 -1.02 50.58 -39.05
CA MET A 1 -1.65 51.50 -38.08
C MET A 1 -2.98 50.90 -37.68
N LYS A 2 -3.05 50.28 -36.50
CA LYS A 2 -4.24 49.58 -35.99
C LYS A 2 -4.88 50.48 -34.94
N THR A 3 -6.12 50.86 -35.18
CA THR A 3 -6.93 51.76 -34.36
C THR A 3 -7.30 51.08 -33.04
N HIS A 4 -6.98 51.73 -31.92
CA HIS A 4 -7.39 51.33 -30.58
C HIS A 4 -8.86 51.65 -30.36
N THR A 5 -9.71 50.62 -30.24
CA THR A 5 -11.08 50.78 -29.77
C THR A 5 -11.08 50.70 -28.25
N ALA A 6 -11.28 51.85 -27.61
CA ALA A 6 -11.47 51.95 -26.16
C ALA A 6 -12.81 51.33 -25.78
N ASN A 7 -12.79 50.31 -24.90
CA ASN A 7 -14.01 49.73 -24.35
C ASN A 7 -14.22 50.32 -22.95
N THR A 8 -15.17 51.25 -22.88
CA THR A 8 -15.62 51.91 -21.65
C THR A 8 -16.43 50.93 -20.79
N PHE A 9 -15.94 50.66 -19.58
CA PHE A 9 -16.65 49.88 -18.56
C PHE A 9 -17.84 50.69 -18.03
N SER A 10 -19.08 50.30 -18.35
CA SER A 10 -20.28 50.87 -17.74
C SER A 10 -20.51 50.23 -16.37
N LEU A 11 -20.21 50.95 -15.30
CA LEU A 11 -20.57 50.58 -13.94
C LEU A 11 -22.07 50.87 -13.73
N GLN A 12 -22.93 49.85 -13.77
CA GLN A 12 -24.31 49.99 -13.31
C GLN A 12 -24.31 50.03 -11.78
N GLY A 13 -24.35 51.24 -11.22
CA GLY A 13 -24.66 51.45 -9.82
C GLY A 13 -26.12 51.11 -9.55
N ALA A 14 -26.37 49.95 -8.95
CA ALA A 14 -27.66 49.66 -8.34
C ALA A 14 -27.72 50.41 -7.00
N GLY A 15 -28.69 51.34 -6.89
CA GLY A 15 -28.91 52.16 -5.71
C GLY A 15 -29.16 51.31 -4.45
N PHE A 16 -28.50 51.69 -3.37
CA PHE A 16 -28.78 51.17 -2.03
C PHE A 16 -30.12 51.73 -1.55
N SER A 17 -31.22 51.08 -1.92
CA SER A 17 -32.49 51.25 -1.21
C SER A 17 -32.40 50.51 0.12
N ASN A 18 -32.50 51.27 1.21
CA ASN A 18 -32.71 50.80 2.57
C ASN A 18 -33.80 49.71 2.62
N LEU A 19 -33.39 48.44 2.71
CA LEU A 19 -34.25 47.38 3.24
C LEU A 19 -34.06 47.39 4.76
N GLN A 20 -35.04 47.95 5.46
CA GLN A 20 -35.29 47.64 6.87
C GLN A 20 -35.48 46.13 6.99
N ASN A 21 -34.39 45.41 7.24
CA ASN A 21 -34.42 44.00 7.59
C ASN A 21 -34.97 43.89 9.02
N HIS A 22 -36.29 43.78 9.12
CA HIS A 22 -36.92 43.23 10.31
C HIS A 22 -36.50 41.76 10.44
N TYR A 23 -35.45 41.50 11.23
CA TYR A 23 -35.17 40.16 11.75
C TYR A 23 -36.33 39.77 12.68
N ARG A 24 -37.38 39.17 12.10
CA ARG A 24 -38.31 38.33 12.87
C ARG A 24 -37.60 37.00 13.10
N PRO A 25 -37.25 36.62 14.34
CA PRO A 25 -36.77 35.26 14.58
C PRO A 25 -37.91 34.31 14.21
N ASP A 26 -37.69 33.43 13.23
CA ASP A 26 -38.65 32.38 12.91
C ASP A 26 -38.84 31.52 14.17
N SER A 27 -40.01 31.65 14.81
CA SER A 27 -40.33 31.02 16.09
C SER A 27 -40.62 29.52 15.96
N ARG A 28 -40.32 28.90 14.81
CA ARG A 28 -40.43 27.46 14.64
C ARG A 28 -39.23 26.78 15.27
N SER A 29 -39.43 26.22 16.47
CA SER A 29 -38.49 25.31 17.10
C SER A 29 -38.05 24.25 16.09
N LYS A 30 -36.73 24.14 15.87
CA LYS A 30 -36.16 23.18 14.93
C LYS A 30 -36.65 21.77 15.30
N ASN A 31 -37.28 21.07 14.37
CA ASN A 31 -37.77 19.71 14.61
C ASN A 31 -36.59 18.72 14.66
N HIS A 32 -35.92 18.66 15.80
CA HIS A 32 -34.75 17.82 16.03
C HIS A 32 -35.05 16.33 15.85
N TYR A 33 -36.29 15.89 16.08
CA TYR A 33 -36.71 14.52 15.78
C TYR A 33 -36.60 14.19 14.28
N ALA A 34 -37.12 15.06 13.41
CA ALA A 34 -37.06 14.88 11.96
C ALA A 34 -35.64 15.02 11.41
N GLU A 35 -34.80 15.85 12.03
CA GLU A 35 -33.39 16.00 11.70
C GLU A 35 -32.58 14.77 12.14
N ASN A 36 -32.80 14.27 13.35
CA ASN A 36 -32.19 13.04 13.84
C ASN A 36 -32.59 11.84 13.00
N MET A 37 -33.86 11.72 12.59
CA MET A 37 -34.29 10.65 11.69
C MET A 37 -33.63 10.74 10.31
N ARG A 38 -33.47 11.95 9.75
CA ARG A 38 -32.72 12.14 8.50
C ARG A 38 -31.24 11.78 8.67
N ARG A 39 -30.63 12.16 9.80
CA ARG A 39 -29.24 11.84 10.14
C ARG A 39 -29.01 10.34 10.34
N ILE A 40 -29.90 9.65 11.03
CA ILE A 40 -29.84 8.18 11.20
C ILE A 40 -29.94 7.51 9.83
N ARG A 41 -30.91 7.91 9.01
CA ARG A 41 -31.09 7.36 7.65
C ARG A 41 -29.89 7.66 6.74
N SER A 42 -29.27 8.83 6.85
CA SER A 42 -28.06 9.16 6.08
C SER A 42 -26.85 8.34 6.53
N ILE A 43 -26.69 8.13 7.84
CA ILE A 43 -25.62 7.28 8.39
C ILE A 43 -25.79 5.84 7.91
N GLN A 44 -27.01 5.28 7.99
CA GLN A 44 -27.30 3.92 7.51
C GLN A 44 -27.01 3.78 6.01
N ARG A 45 -27.38 4.78 5.20
CA ARG A 45 -27.09 4.80 3.76
C ARG A 45 -25.59 4.84 3.49
N GLN A 46 -24.84 5.69 4.20
CA GLN A 46 -23.38 5.78 4.08
C GLN A 46 -22.66 4.51 4.52
N SER A 47 -23.07 3.88 5.63
CA SER A 47 -22.48 2.62 6.08
C SER A 47 -22.71 1.50 5.05
N LYS A 48 -23.95 1.37 4.54
CA LYS A 48 -24.25 0.40 3.49
C LYS A 48 -23.44 0.65 2.21
N GLN A 49 -23.25 1.91 1.85
CA GLN A 49 -22.43 2.28 0.70
C GLN A 49 -20.94 1.96 0.93
N LYS A 50 -20.40 2.24 2.11
CA LYS A 50 -19.03 1.85 2.49
C LYS A 50 -18.81 0.34 2.53
N GLU A 51 -19.78 -0.43 3.01
CA GLU A 51 -19.73 -1.90 2.95
C GLU A 51 -19.66 -2.37 1.49
N ASN A 52 -20.54 -1.85 0.62
CA ASN A 52 -20.51 -2.18 -0.81
C ASN A 52 -19.18 -1.77 -1.49
N GLU A 53 -18.63 -0.60 -1.14
CA GLU A 53 -17.32 -0.13 -1.63
C GLU A 53 -16.16 -0.97 -1.09
N SER A 54 -16.25 -1.47 0.14
CA SER A 54 -15.24 -2.37 0.73
C SER A 54 -15.21 -3.75 0.06
N HIS A 55 -16.36 -4.20 -0.45
CA HIS A 55 -16.47 -5.43 -1.24
C HIS A 55 -16.10 -5.23 -2.72
N GLN A 56 -15.93 -3.99 -3.18
CA GLN A 56 -15.37 -3.72 -4.49
C GLN A 56 -13.84 -3.90 -4.42
N PRO A 57 -13.25 -4.75 -5.26
CA PRO A 57 -11.79 -4.88 -5.29
C PRO A 57 -11.18 -3.52 -5.62
N VAL A 58 -10.35 -2.99 -4.73
CA VAL A 58 -9.61 -1.75 -4.96
C VAL A 58 -8.89 -1.83 -6.30
N LYS A 59 -9.00 -0.76 -7.10
CA LYS A 59 -8.41 -0.53 -8.44
C LYS A 59 -7.44 -1.64 -8.86
N ALA A 60 -7.83 -2.43 -9.85
CA ALA A 60 -7.01 -3.49 -10.39
C ALA A 60 -5.60 -2.97 -10.68
N LEU A 61 -4.62 -3.47 -9.92
CA LEU A 61 -3.20 -3.27 -10.24
C LEU A 61 -3.01 -3.63 -11.70
N TRP A 62 -2.34 -2.76 -12.45
CA TRP A 62 -2.06 -3.00 -13.85
C TRP A 62 -1.38 -4.37 -13.98
N LYS A 63 -1.96 -5.27 -14.76
CA LYS A 63 -1.39 -6.59 -15.03
C LYS A 63 -0.77 -6.52 -16.42
N SER A 64 0.53 -6.79 -16.53
CA SER A 64 1.18 -6.90 -17.83
C SER A 64 0.59 -8.06 -18.62
N GLU A 65 0.48 -7.91 -19.94
CA GLU A 65 -0.14 -8.89 -20.85
C GLU A 65 0.46 -10.30 -20.72
N LYS A 66 1.77 -10.39 -20.40
CA LYS A 66 2.52 -11.62 -20.13
C LYS A 66 1.97 -12.49 -19.01
N TYR A 67 1.18 -11.93 -18.09
CA TYR A 67 0.61 -12.62 -16.93
C TYR A 67 -0.92 -12.57 -16.91
N SER A 68 -1.56 -12.23 -18.03
CA SER A 68 -3.03 -12.20 -18.15
C SER A 68 -3.66 -13.58 -17.98
N THR A 69 -2.98 -14.62 -18.47
CA THR A 69 -3.42 -16.03 -18.43
C THR A 69 -3.10 -16.75 -17.12
N VAL A 70 -2.26 -16.15 -16.26
CA VAL A 70 -1.84 -16.76 -14.99
C VAL A 70 -2.91 -16.47 -13.92
N THR A 71 -3.69 -17.49 -13.59
CA THR A 71 -4.68 -17.43 -12.51
C THR A 71 -3.98 -17.51 -11.14
N SER A 72 -4.46 -16.75 -10.16
CA SER A 72 -3.92 -16.85 -8.79
C SER A 72 -4.24 -18.23 -8.21
N LYS A 73 -3.29 -18.83 -7.48
CA LYS A 73 -3.49 -20.14 -6.84
C LYS A 73 -4.68 -20.20 -5.86
N ILE A 74 -5.15 -19.04 -5.40
CA ILE A 74 -6.27 -18.87 -4.47
C ILE A 74 -7.58 -18.55 -5.23
N LYS A 75 -7.53 -18.39 -6.57
CA LYS A 75 -8.71 -18.05 -7.39
C LYS A 75 -9.79 -19.13 -7.24
N ASP A 76 -9.37 -20.39 -7.25
CA ASP A 76 -10.27 -21.54 -7.19
C ASP A 76 -10.90 -21.67 -5.79
N ASP A 77 -10.16 -21.30 -4.74
CA ASP A 77 -10.67 -21.29 -3.36
C ASP A 77 -11.70 -20.17 -3.11
N ILE A 78 -11.55 -19.02 -3.76
CA ILE A 78 -12.48 -17.88 -3.65
C ILE A 78 -13.74 -18.10 -4.49
N GLN A 79 -13.61 -18.73 -5.67
CA GLN A 79 -14.75 -19.05 -6.53
C GLN A 79 -15.58 -20.23 -6.01
N LYS A 80 -15.06 -20.99 -5.05
CA LYS A 80 -15.81 -22.04 -4.38
C LYS A 80 -16.86 -21.38 -3.47
N GLU A 81 -18.13 -21.63 -3.78
CA GLU A 81 -19.24 -21.24 -2.92
C GLU A 81 -18.93 -21.61 -1.46
N PRO A 82 -19.09 -20.68 -0.49
CA PRO A 82 -18.73 -20.95 0.88
C PRO A 82 -19.51 -22.17 1.36
N ALA A 83 -18.77 -23.19 1.82
CA ALA A 83 -19.39 -24.39 2.35
C ALA A 83 -20.36 -23.99 3.46
N THR A 84 -21.58 -24.51 3.43
CA THR A 84 -22.58 -24.22 4.45
C THR A 84 -21.96 -24.49 5.83
N PRO A 85 -22.18 -23.63 6.85
CA PRO A 85 -21.33 -23.60 8.05
C PRO A 85 -21.22 -24.90 8.84
N ARG A 86 -22.01 -25.94 8.51
CA ARG A 86 -22.04 -27.23 9.19
C ARG A 86 -22.50 -28.36 8.24
N PRO A 87 -21.60 -28.93 7.40
CA PRO A 87 -21.97 -30.04 6.52
C PRO A 87 -22.39 -31.30 7.29
N HIS A 88 -21.82 -31.53 8.48
CA HIS A 88 -22.22 -32.64 9.35
C HIS A 88 -23.51 -32.41 10.13
N SER A 89 -23.99 -31.16 10.26
CA SER A 89 -25.25 -30.92 10.98
C SER A 89 -26.50 -31.13 10.12
N ALA A 90 -26.34 -31.57 8.86
CA ALA A 90 -27.45 -31.86 7.95
C ALA A 90 -28.39 -32.97 8.47
N ASN A 91 -27.85 -33.88 9.30
CA ASN A 91 -28.62 -34.97 9.92
C ASN A 91 -29.14 -34.64 11.32
N PHE A 92 -28.84 -33.46 11.87
CA PHE A 92 -29.25 -33.07 13.22
C PHE A 92 -30.53 -32.25 13.15
N LEU A 93 -31.52 -32.58 13.99
CA LEU A 93 -32.80 -31.86 14.04
C LEU A 93 -32.58 -30.37 14.36
N ARG A 94 -33.18 -29.49 13.57
CA ARG A 94 -33.21 -28.04 13.81
C ARG A 94 -34.53 -27.69 14.51
N ALA A 95 -34.55 -26.59 15.26
CA ALA A 95 -35.79 -26.05 15.81
C ALA A 95 -36.84 -25.91 14.67
N HIS A 96 -38.01 -26.52 14.86
CA HIS A 96 -39.13 -26.58 13.92
C HIS A 96 -38.95 -27.42 12.64
N SER A 97 -37.86 -28.18 12.46
CA SER A 97 -37.64 -28.95 11.22
C SER A 97 -38.46 -30.25 11.09
N ARG A 98 -39.08 -30.72 12.17
CA ARG A 98 -39.97 -31.91 12.16
C ARG A 98 -41.40 -31.61 12.62
N MET A 99 -41.77 -30.33 12.67
CA MET A 99 -43.18 -30.00 12.86
C MET A 99 -43.88 -30.29 11.53
N GLY A 100 -44.41 -31.51 11.42
CA GLY A 100 -45.42 -31.80 10.39
C GLY A 100 -46.63 -30.86 10.56
N PRO A 101 -47.52 -30.79 9.56
CA PRO A 101 -48.76 -30.01 9.69
C PRO A 101 -49.44 -30.36 11.01
N PRO A 102 -50.03 -29.40 11.75
CA PRO A 102 -50.69 -29.70 13.01
C PRO A 102 -51.70 -30.82 12.76
N ALA A 103 -51.47 -31.97 13.40
CA ALA A 103 -52.41 -33.07 13.34
C ALA A 103 -53.74 -32.55 13.89
N LEU A 104 -54.76 -32.50 13.03
CA LEU A 104 -56.14 -32.29 13.47
C LEU A 104 -56.41 -33.34 14.56
N PRO A 105 -57.05 -32.97 15.69
CA PRO A 105 -57.31 -33.91 16.76
C PRO A 105 -58.15 -35.05 16.19
N VAL A 106 -57.57 -36.24 16.14
CA VAL A 106 -58.30 -37.48 15.88
C VAL A 106 -59.19 -37.70 17.09
N GLN A 107 -60.39 -37.13 17.05
CA GLN A 107 -61.46 -37.55 17.94
C GLN A 107 -61.73 -39.02 17.62
N ASN A 108 -61.70 -39.85 18.65
CA ASN A 108 -62.04 -41.28 18.65
C ASN A 108 -60.86 -42.26 18.48
N ARG A 109 -60.10 -42.46 19.57
CA ARG A 109 -59.57 -43.79 19.92
C ARG A 109 -59.86 -44.10 21.40
N PRO A 110 -60.49 -45.25 21.72
CA PRO A 110 -60.70 -45.67 23.09
C PRO A 110 -59.41 -46.25 23.71
N CYS A 111 -59.14 -45.83 24.94
CA CYS A 111 -58.35 -46.46 26.01
C CYS A 111 -57.13 -47.35 25.62
N SER A 112 -55.91 -46.86 25.90
CA SER A 112 -54.70 -47.68 25.97
C SER A 112 -54.60 -48.31 27.37
N ALA A 113 -54.43 -49.62 27.46
CA ALA A 113 -54.36 -50.39 28.70
C ALA A 113 -53.25 -49.91 29.66
N GLU A 114 -53.53 -49.89 30.97
CA GLU A 114 -52.55 -49.52 32.01
C GLU A 114 -51.41 -50.55 32.11
N PRO A 115 -50.14 -50.12 32.31
CA PRO A 115 -49.01 -51.03 32.46
C PRO A 115 -48.96 -51.70 33.86
N PRO A 116 -48.29 -52.87 34.01
CA PRO A 116 -48.27 -53.64 35.26
C PRO A 116 -47.49 -52.95 36.40
N LYS A 117 -48.01 -53.07 37.62
CA LYS A 117 -47.58 -52.35 38.85
C LYS A 117 -46.23 -52.76 39.45
N GLU A 118 -45.49 -53.67 38.83
CA GLU A 118 -44.33 -54.34 39.46
C GLU A 118 -42.97 -53.65 39.23
N LYS A 119 -42.92 -52.53 38.51
CA LYS A 119 -41.68 -51.77 38.26
C LYS A 119 -41.88 -50.27 38.40
N LEU A 120 -42.19 -49.79 39.61
CA LEU A 120 -42.17 -48.35 39.91
C LEU A 120 -40.79 -47.96 40.45
N THR A 121 -40.10 -47.05 39.76
CA THR A 121 -38.78 -46.49 40.16
C THR A 121 -38.90 -45.47 41.31
N ILE A 122 -40.12 -45.07 41.67
CA ILE A 122 -40.42 -44.02 42.65
C ILE A 122 -41.23 -44.65 43.78
N PRO A 123 -40.93 -44.35 45.06
CA PRO A 123 -41.68 -44.93 46.18
C PRO A 123 -43.15 -44.53 46.14
N ILE A 124 -44.01 -45.43 46.63
CA ILE A 124 -45.47 -45.29 46.63
C ILE A 124 -45.87 -44.11 47.53
N ALA A 125 -46.92 -43.37 47.15
CA ALA A 125 -47.40 -42.18 47.87
C ALA A 125 -47.68 -42.41 49.37
N SER A 126 -47.95 -43.64 49.80
CA SER A 126 -48.11 -44.02 51.22
C SER A 126 -46.81 -43.92 52.03
N SER A 127 -45.64 -43.94 51.39
CA SER A 127 -44.34 -43.70 52.06
C SER A 127 -44.13 -42.24 52.47
N ALA A 128 -44.98 -41.32 51.98
CA ALA A 128 -44.92 -39.90 52.29
C ALA A 128 -45.76 -39.51 53.52
N SER A 129 -46.37 -40.46 54.25
CA SER A 129 -47.14 -40.13 55.45
C SER A 129 -46.28 -39.75 56.65
N ASP A 130 -45.04 -40.27 56.75
CA ASP A 130 -44.09 -39.95 57.84
C ASP A 130 -43.06 -38.89 57.41
N VAL A 131 -43.52 -37.69 57.07
CA VAL A 131 -42.62 -36.53 56.91
C VAL A 131 -42.30 -35.95 58.29
N LYS A 132 -41.21 -36.43 58.92
CA LYS A 132 -40.57 -35.71 60.03
C LYS A 132 -39.95 -34.43 59.48
N LEU A 133 -40.72 -33.34 59.47
CA LEU A 133 -40.18 -32.01 59.16
C LEU A 133 -39.11 -31.71 60.22
N THR A 134 -37.84 -31.65 59.83
CA THR A 134 -36.74 -31.13 60.64
C THR A 134 -36.95 -29.63 60.86
N ARG A 135 -37.88 -29.29 61.76
CA ARG A 135 -38.02 -27.93 62.28
C ARG A 135 -36.87 -27.68 63.23
N HIS A 136 -35.75 -27.20 62.69
CA HIS A 136 -34.74 -26.56 63.52
C HIS A 136 -35.41 -25.39 64.25
N ASN A 137 -35.23 -25.28 65.56
CA ASN A 137 -35.85 -24.26 66.39
C ASN A 137 -35.18 -22.88 66.12
N PHE A 138 -35.43 -22.34 64.94
CA PHE A 138 -34.78 -21.16 64.41
C PHE A 138 -35.72 -19.97 64.56
N ASP A 139 -35.27 -18.90 65.22
CA ASP A 139 -36.03 -17.68 65.36
C ASP A 139 -35.98 -16.87 64.06
N PHE A 140 -36.96 -17.13 63.20
CA PHE A 140 -37.12 -16.44 61.92
C PHE A 140 -37.34 -14.94 62.08
N ILE A 141 -37.90 -14.46 63.20
CA ILE A 141 -38.14 -13.04 63.45
C ILE A 141 -36.79 -12.34 63.60
N LYS A 142 -35.89 -12.90 64.41
CA LYS A 142 -34.55 -12.35 64.63
C LYS A 142 -33.71 -12.39 63.37
N VAL A 143 -33.76 -13.48 62.60
CA VAL A 143 -32.98 -13.60 61.36
C VAL A 143 -33.49 -12.66 60.27
N ASN A 144 -34.80 -12.55 60.10
CA ASN A 144 -35.38 -11.60 59.16
C ASN A 144 -35.08 -10.15 59.57
N GLY A 145 -35.08 -9.84 60.87
CA GLY A 145 -34.70 -8.52 61.38
C GLY A 145 -33.24 -8.15 61.08
N ILE A 146 -32.31 -9.09 61.28
CA ILE A 146 -30.89 -8.90 60.94
C ILE A 146 -30.71 -8.77 59.42
N ALA A 147 -31.38 -9.60 58.64
CA ALA A 147 -31.33 -9.57 57.17
C ALA A 147 -31.89 -8.24 56.62
N ALA A 148 -32.99 -7.73 57.18
CA ALA A 148 -33.57 -6.45 56.81
C ALA A 148 -32.64 -5.27 57.14
N LYS A 149 -32.06 -5.26 58.35
CA LYS A 149 -31.09 -4.22 58.77
C LYS A 149 -29.84 -4.20 57.89
N ASN A 150 -29.37 -5.37 57.47
CA ASN A 150 -28.16 -5.51 56.65
C ASN A 150 -28.44 -5.46 55.14
N SER A 151 -29.70 -5.32 54.73
CA SER A 151 -30.06 -5.25 53.31
C SER A 151 -29.52 -3.95 52.72
N LYS A 152 -28.66 -4.07 51.69
CA LYS A 152 -28.14 -2.90 50.98
C LYS A 152 -29.24 -2.39 50.05
N MET A 153 -29.71 -1.17 50.28
CA MET A 153 -30.57 -0.49 49.32
C MET A 153 -29.74 -0.16 48.07
N PHE A 154 -30.07 -0.80 46.94
CA PHE A 154 -29.48 -0.44 45.67
C PHE A 154 -30.13 0.84 45.15
N LYS A 155 -29.31 1.79 44.69
CA LYS A 155 -29.79 2.93 43.93
C LYS A 155 -30.43 2.45 42.62
N SER A 156 -31.39 3.21 42.11
CA SER A 156 -31.97 2.92 40.78
C SER A 156 -30.88 2.93 39.69
N PRO A 157 -30.99 2.09 38.64
CA PRO A 157 -30.00 2.02 37.56
C PRO A 157 -29.73 3.37 36.86
N SER A 158 -30.73 4.27 36.81
CA SER A 158 -30.55 5.61 36.24
C SER A 158 -29.63 6.48 37.07
N LEU A 159 -29.78 6.47 38.41
CA LEU A 159 -28.92 7.23 39.31
C LEU A 159 -27.49 6.66 39.35
N THR A 160 -27.33 5.32 39.31
CA THR A 160 -25.99 4.72 39.23
C THR A 160 -25.29 5.09 37.93
N ASN A 161 -26.00 5.09 36.80
CA ASN A 161 -25.45 5.49 35.50
C ASN A 161 -25.00 6.96 35.48
N LEU A 162 -25.74 7.87 36.13
CA LEU A 162 -25.34 9.27 36.25
C LEU A 162 -24.07 9.43 37.11
N ASP A 163 -24.01 8.73 38.24
CA ASP A 163 -22.82 8.73 39.11
C ASP A 163 -21.59 8.17 38.36
N GLU A 164 -21.77 7.13 37.55
CA GLU A 164 -20.72 6.54 36.72
C GLU A 164 -20.24 7.47 35.60
N LEU A 165 -21.17 8.16 34.91
CA LEU A 165 -20.82 9.14 33.88
C LEU A 165 -20.02 10.30 34.47
N LYS A 166 -20.46 10.82 35.63
CA LYS A 166 -19.74 11.88 36.34
C LYS A 166 -18.34 11.44 36.75
N LYS A 167 -18.21 10.23 37.31
CA LYS A 167 -16.91 9.65 37.66
C LYS A 167 -16.00 9.51 36.44
N LYS A 168 -16.51 9.05 35.30
CA LYS A 168 -15.74 8.95 34.04
C LYS A 168 -15.22 10.32 33.60
N GLN A 169 -16.06 11.35 33.68
CA GLN A 169 -15.67 12.71 33.33
C GLN A 169 -14.56 13.25 34.25
N ASP A 170 -14.69 13.05 35.57
CA ASP A 170 -13.68 13.44 36.54
C ASP A 170 -12.35 12.68 36.34
N ASP A 171 -12.43 11.39 36.04
CA ASP A 171 -11.26 10.56 35.76
C ASP A 171 -10.56 10.97 34.46
N GLU A 172 -11.30 11.39 33.44
CA GLU A 172 -10.75 11.91 32.18
C GLU A 172 -10.03 13.26 32.41
N LEU A 173 -10.63 14.16 33.18
CA LEU A 173 -10.02 15.43 33.59
C LEU A 173 -8.72 15.22 34.38
N LYS A 174 -8.67 14.21 35.25
CA LYS A 174 -7.45 13.85 35.99
C LYS A 174 -6.36 13.27 35.10
N ARG A 175 -6.72 12.54 34.03
CA ARG A 175 -5.76 11.97 33.07
C ARG A 175 -5.17 13.01 32.13
N TYR A 176 -5.94 14.02 31.77
CA TYR A 176 -5.51 15.07 30.85
C TYR A 176 -4.44 15.97 31.50
N LYS A 177 -3.21 15.94 30.96
CA LYS A 177 -2.11 16.82 31.39
C LYS A 177 -2.14 18.11 30.59
N LYS A 178 -2.70 19.18 31.19
CA LYS A 178 -2.75 20.51 30.58
C LYS A 178 -1.34 21.02 30.25
N GLY A 179 -1.18 21.65 29.08
CA GLY A 179 0.09 22.24 28.63
C GLY A 179 1.02 21.27 27.88
N VAL A 180 0.69 19.98 27.82
CA VAL A 180 1.43 19.00 27.02
C VAL A 180 0.85 18.95 25.61
N VAL A 181 1.74 18.99 24.61
CA VAL A 181 1.35 18.84 23.20
C VAL A 181 0.80 17.43 22.98
N PRO A 182 -0.41 17.28 22.41
CA PRO A 182 -0.98 15.97 22.10
C PRO A 182 -0.05 15.08 21.27
N HIS A 183 -0.03 13.79 21.58
CA HIS A 183 0.87 12.81 20.95
C HIS A 183 0.78 12.81 19.42
N TYR A 184 -0.41 12.99 18.85
CA TYR A 184 -0.59 13.03 17.39
C TYR A 184 0.12 14.20 16.71
N LEU A 185 0.31 15.33 17.40
CA LEU A 185 1.06 16.47 16.87
C LEU A 185 2.57 16.23 16.94
N ILE A 186 3.04 15.54 17.98
CA ILE A 186 4.44 15.12 18.11
C ILE A 186 4.78 14.17 16.95
N ASN A 187 3.98 13.11 16.79
CA ASN A 187 4.19 12.12 15.73
C ASN A 187 4.10 12.75 14.33
N ARG A 188 3.25 13.77 14.15
CA ARG A 188 3.16 14.51 12.88
C ARG A 188 4.41 15.33 12.59
N LYS A 189 5.03 15.95 13.60
CA LYS A 189 6.31 16.65 13.42
C LYS A 189 7.43 15.68 13.07
N ASP A 190 7.47 14.53 13.73
CA ASP A 190 8.46 13.49 13.44
C ASP A 190 8.30 12.96 12.02
N GLN A 191 7.05 12.77 11.58
CA GLN A 191 6.74 12.38 10.21
C GLN A 191 7.25 13.42 9.20
N TRP A 192 6.96 14.70 9.40
CA TRP A 192 7.46 15.76 8.51
C TRP A 192 8.98 15.84 8.46
N LYS A 193 9.64 15.63 9.60
CA LYS A 193 11.10 15.60 9.66
C LYS A 193 11.65 14.46 8.80
N LYS A 194 11.07 13.27 8.92
CA LYS A 194 11.47 12.10 8.13
C LYS A 194 11.20 12.32 6.63
N ASP A 195 10.03 12.83 6.27
CA ASP A 195 9.67 13.10 4.89
C ASP A 195 10.62 14.13 4.24
N GLU A 196 11.08 15.14 5.00
CA GLU A 196 12.05 16.12 4.51
C GLU A 196 13.46 15.52 4.37
N GLU A 197 13.89 14.66 5.30
CA GLU A 197 15.14 13.90 5.18
C GLU A 197 15.14 13.01 3.93
N ASP A 198 14.04 12.28 3.71
CA ASP A 198 13.85 11.44 2.52
C ASP A 198 13.82 12.31 1.25
N ARG A 199 13.21 13.49 1.30
CA ARG A 199 13.22 14.44 0.17
C ARG A 199 14.64 14.90 -0.15
N ILE A 200 15.41 15.32 0.86
CA ILE A 200 16.79 15.77 0.67
C ILE A 200 17.65 14.63 0.11
N ALA A 201 17.51 13.41 0.63
CA ALA A 201 18.24 12.23 0.15
C ALA A 201 17.88 11.86 -1.30
N ASN A 202 16.61 12.02 -1.68
CA ASN A 202 16.14 11.74 -3.04
C ASN A 202 16.39 12.89 -4.03
N THR A 203 16.68 14.10 -3.54
CA THR A 203 16.98 15.23 -4.41
C THR A 203 18.36 14.99 -5.01
N PRO A 204 18.48 14.71 -6.32
CA PRO A 204 19.79 14.51 -6.92
C PRO A 204 20.59 15.82 -6.80
N ASP A 205 21.90 15.68 -6.51
CA ASP A 205 22.80 16.83 -6.42
C ASP A 205 22.71 17.67 -7.71
N PRO A 206 22.41 18.98 -7.63
CA PRO A 206 22.31 19.85 -8.80
C PRO A 206 23.60 19.94 -9.61
N ALA A 207 24.76 19.64 -9.03
CA ALA A 207 26.03 19.57 -9.75
C ALA A 207 26.22 18.25 -10.54
N MET A 208 25.37 17.25 -10.32
CA MET A 208 25.49 15.92 -10.93
C MET A 208 24.66 15.83 -12.21
N PRO A 209 25.28 15.56 -13.38
CA PRO A 209 24.55 15.46 -14.63
C PRO A 209 23.60 14.24 -14.66
N PRO A 210 22.49 14.29 -15.42
CA PRO A 210 21.54 13.19 -15.52
C PRO A 210 22.21 11.87 -15.93
N GLY A 211 21.84 10.77 -15.26
CA GLY A 211 22.38 9.43 -15.53
C GLY A 211 23.80 9.18 -14.99
N HIS A 212 24.40 10.13 -14.28
CA HIS A 212 25.72 9.99 -13.67
C HIS A 212 25.59 9.82 -12.15
N LYS A 213 26.53 9.08 -11.56
CA LYS A 213 26.68 8.90 -10.11
C LYS A 213 28.10 9.30 -9.73
N VAL A 214 28.27 10.07 -8.66
CA VAL A 214 29.60 10.37 -8.11
C VAL A 214 30.25 9.06 -7.66
N LEU A 215 31.41 8.75 -8.22
CA LEU A 215 32.21 7.59 -7.85
C LEU A 215 32.83 7.82 -6.46
N PRO A 216 32.67 6.91 -5.49
CA PRO A 216 33.32 7.02 -4.18
C PRO A 216 34.83 7.19 -4.30
N GLU A 217 35.42 7.98 -3.38
CA GLU A 217 36.83 8.37 -3.46
C GLU A 217 37.79 7.17 -3.43
N ASN A 218 37.45 6.13 -2.67
CA ASN A 218 38.19 4.87 -2.65
C ASN A 218 38.20 4.16 -4.01
N GLU A 219 37.05 4.09 -4.69
CA GLU A 219 36.94 3.48 -6.02
C GLU A 219 37.67 4.33 -7.08
N ARG A 220 37.60 5.66 -6.95
CA ARG A 220 38.34 6.61 -7.79
C ARG A 220 39.85 6.39 -7.69
N LEU A 221 40.38 6.23 -6.48
CA LEU A 221 41.81 5.98 -6.26
C LEU A 221 42.25 4.61 -6.81
N GLN A 222 41.43 3.57 -6.62
CA GLN A 222 41.72 2.23 -7.16
C GLN A 222 41.79 2.24 -8.70
N THR A 223 40.81 2.84 -9.36
CA THR A 223 40.79 2.94 -10.84
C THR A 223 41.98 3.75 -11.37
N LEU A 224 42.37 4.81 -10.66
CA LEU A 224 43.55 5.61 -10.99
C LEU A 224 44.83 4.79 -10.85
N ASN A 225 44.98 4.03 -9.78
CA ASN A 225 46.15 3.15 -9.57
C ASN A 225 46.23 2.08 -10.66
N LEU A 226 45.12 1.42 -11.00
CA LEU A 226 45.08 0.45 -12.10
C LEU A 226 45.51 1.07 -13.43
N LEU A 227 45.06 2.30 -13.72
CA LEU A 227 45.49 3.02 -14.92
C LEU A 227 47.01 3.28 -14.93
N LYS A 228 47.58 3.65 -13.78
CA LYS A 228 49.04 3.85 -13.64
C LYS A 228 49.82 2.55 -13.78
N GLU A 229 49.31 1.44 -13.25
CA GLU A 229 49.96 0.13 -13.33
C GLU A 229 49.98 -0.43 -14.76
N THR A 230 48.92 -0.20 -15.53
CA THR A 230 48.85 -0.64 -16.94
C THR A 230 49.75 0.13 -17.90
N MET A 231 50.30 1.26 -17.47
CA MET A 231 51.23 2.05 -18.26
C MET A 231 52.66 1.52 -18.10
N PRO A 232 53.37 1.18 -19.20
CA PRO A 232 54.78 0.88 -19.14
C PRO A 232 55.59 2.05 -18.56
N PRO A 233 56.62 1.81 -17.74
CA PRO A 233 57.48 2.88 -17.22
C PRO A 233 58.08 3.75 -18.34
N GLY A 234 58.11 5.06 -18.13
CA GLY A 234 58.63 6.01 -19.12
C GLY A 234 57.76 6.21 -20.37
N HIS A 235 56.51 5.74 -20.36
CA HIS A 235 55.55 5.96 -21.45
C HIS A 235 54.39 6.85 -20.98
N LYS A 236 53.74 7.52 -21.93
CA LYS A 236 52.51 8.31 -21.73
C LYS A 236 51.43 7.83 -22.70
N VAL A 237 50.18 7.90 -22.28
CA VAL A 237 49.04 7.66 -23.19
C VAL A 237 48.98 8.78 -24.24
N LEU A 238 48.94 8.40 -25.51
CA LEU A 238 48.72 9.32 -26.62
C LEU A 238 47.29 9.89 -26.54
N PRO A 239 47.10 11.22 -26.53
CA PRO A 239 45.77 11.83 -26.54
C PRO A 239 44.89 11.34 -27.70
N GLU A 240 43.59 11.22 -27.44
CA GLU A 240 42.64 10.66 -28.40
C GLU A 240 42.55 11.46 -29.71
N ASN A 241 42.63 12.78 -29.62
CA ASN A 241 42.67 13.68 -30.77
C ASN A 241 43.91 13.43 -31.65
N GLU A 242 45.09 13.31 -31.06
CA GLU A 242 46.35 13.04 -31.79
C GLU A 242 46.34 11.64 -32.40
N ARG A 243 45.84 10.64 -31.66
CA ARG A 243 45.67 9.26 -32.15
C ARG A 243 44.75 9.20 -33.37
N LEU A 244 43.62 9.92 -33.35
CA LEU A 244 42.69 9.96 -34.47
C LEU A 244 43.28 10.70 -35.67
N GLN A 245 44.03 11.77 -35.46
CA GLN A 245 44.75 12.47 -36.51
C GLN A 245 45.76 11.57 -37.22
N THR A 246 46.61 10.86 -36.49
CA THR A 246 47.57 9.91 -37.10
C THR A 246 46.87 8.75 -37.80
N LEU A 247 45.77 8.23 -37.23
CA LEU A 247 44.98 7.17 -37.88
C LEU A 247 44.38 7.65 -39.22
N ASN A 248 43.90 8.88 -39.30
CA ASN A 248 43.35 9.45 -40.53
C ASN A 248 44.45 9.65 -41.59
N LEU A 249 45.62 10.16 -41.19
CA LEU A 249 46.78 10.31 -42.07
C LEU A 249 47.21 8.96 -42.67
N LEU A 250 47.22 7.89 -41.87
CA LEU A 250 47.55 6.55 -42.33
C LEU A 250 46.52 6.02 -43.35
N LYS A 251 45.22 6.26 -43.12
CA LYS A 251 44.15 5.90 -44.08
C LYS A 251 44.22 6.69 -45.38
N GLU A 252 44.67 7.94 -45.34
CA GLU A 252 44.92 8.75 -46.54
C GLU A 252 46.07 8.17 -47.36
N ARG A 253 47.20 7.89 -46.70
CA ARG A 253 48.38 7.30 -47.35
C ARG A 253 48.12 5.90 -47.90
N GLU A 254 47.35 5.09 -47.20
CA GLU A 254 46.89 3.79 -47.70
C GLU A 254 46.12 3.94 -49.02
N ARG A 255 45.16 4.88 -49.09
CA ARG A 255 44.39 5.13 -50.32
C ARG A 255 45.29 5.58 -51.46
N GLU A 256 46.29 6.41 -51.18
CA GLU A 256 47.28 6.84 -52.17
C GLU A 256 48.10 5.64 -52.69
N LEU A 257 48.63 4.79 -51.80
CA LEU A 257 49.40 3.61 -52.19
C LEU A 257 48.55 2.57 -52.93
N MET A 258 47.32 2.31 -52.50
CA MET A 258 46.40 1.42 -53.22
C MET A 258 46.09 1.95 -54.62
N LYS A 259 45.92 3.27 -54.78
CA LYS A 259 45.72 3.88 -56.10
C LYS A 259 46.94 3.66 -56.99
N LEU A 260 48.16 3.86 -56.47
CA LEU A 260 49.40 3.59 -57.20
C LEU A 260 49.53 2.10 -57.58
N LEU A 261 49.24 1.20 -56.65
CA LEU A 261 49.26 -0.24 -56.88
C LEU A 261 48.26 -0.66 -57.97
N SER A 262 47.06 -0.08 -57.95
CA SER A 262 46.03 -0.33 -58.97
C SER A 262 46.34 0.24 -60.35
N ALA A 263 47.25 1.23 -60.42
CA ALA A 263 47.68 1.84 -61.68
C ALA A 263 48.82 1.07 -62.37
N LEU A 264 49.41 0.07 -61.70
CA LEU A 264 50.45 -0.75 -62.30
C LEU A 264 49.89 -1.61 -63.46
N PRO A 265 50.70 -1.89 -64.51
CA PRO A 265 50.28 -2.74 -65.62
C PRO A 265 49.93 -4.17 -65.17
N LEU A 266 48.95 -4.79 -65.82
CA LEU A 266 48.53 -6.18 -65.53
C LEU A 266 49.66 -7.20 -65.74
N ARG A 267 50.60 -6.91 -66.65
CA ARG A 267 51.72 -7.80 -67.01
C ARG A 267 53.04 -7.24 -66.49
N MET A 268 53.73 -8.03 -65.66
CA MET A 268 54.91 -7.61 -64.88
C MET A 268 56.21 -8.26 -65.40
N ASP A 269 56.56 -7.95 -66.65
CA ASP A 269 57.67 -8.60 -67.35
C ASP A 269 59.05 -8.02 -66.99
N THR A 270 59.12 -6.76 -66.56
CA THR A 270 60.39 -6.11 -66.23
C THR A 270 60.70 -6.20 -64.74
N PHE A 271 61.99 -6.35 -64.40
CA PHE A 271 62.46 -6.35 -63.01
C PHE A 271 62.10 -5.05 -62.27
N ARG A 272 62.12 -3.90 -62.98
CA ARG A 272 61.74 -2.58 -62.43
C ARG A 272 60.30 -2.55 -61.95
N LEU A 273 59.35 -3.06 -62.72
CA LEU A 273 57.95 -3.10 -62.31
C LEU A 273 57.74 -4.03 -61.11
N ARG A 274 58.41 -5.19 -61.08
CA ARG A 274 58.33 -6.13 -59.96
C ARG A 274 58.86 -5.52 -58.66
N THR A 275 59.97 -4.80 -58.74
CA THR A 275 60.55 -4.10 -57.58
C THR A 275 59.66 -2.96 -57.12
N GLU A 276 59.14 -2.12 -58.02
CA GLU A 276 58.18 -1.06 -57.67
C GLU A 276 56.92 -1.60 -56.99
N LYS A 277 56.36 -2.70 -57.51
CA LYS A 277 55.22 -3.39 -56.87
C LYS A 277 55.57 -3.87 -55.46
N GLN A 278 56.70 -4.54 -55.31
CA GLN A 278 57.16 -5.05 -54.01
C GLN A 278 57.37 -3.91 -53.01
N GLU A 279 57.90 -2.77 -53.43
CA GLU A 279 58.05 -1.58 -52.60
C GLU A 279 56.71 -0.99 -52.17
N LEU A 280 55.72 -0.93 -53.07
CA LEU A 280 54.37 -0.47 -52.74
C LEU A 280 53.67 -1.41 -51.75
N GLU A 281 53.80 -2.73 -51.94
CA GLU A 281 53.26 -3.74 -51.03
C GLU A 281 53.94 -3.68 -49.65
N ALA A 282 55.26 -3.47 -49.60
CA ALA A 282 56.00 -3.30 -48.36
C ALA A 282 55.53 -2.05 -47.60
N LYS A 283 55.40 -0.90 -48.27
CA LYS A 283 54.85 0.34 -47.67
C LYS A 283 53.41 0.15 -47.20
N LEU A 284 52.60 -0.61 -47.93
CA LEU A 284 51.22 -0.91 -47.53
C LEU A 284 51.19 -1.75 -46.24
N SER A 285 52.07 -2.75 -46.13
CA SER A 285 52.19 -3.55 -44.90
C SER A 285 52.63 -2.71 -43.69
N GLU A 286 53.57 -1.78 -43.86
CA GLU A 286 53.99 -0.84 -42.81
C GLU A 286 52.82 0.06 -42.35
N ILE A 287 52.04 0.58 -43.30
CA ILE A 287 50.85 1.39 -42.98
C ILE A 287 49.80 0.57 -42.26
N ASP A 288 49.58 -0.69 -42.63
CA ASP A 288 48.62 -1.56 -41.95
C ASP A 288 49.05 -1.91 -40.53
N GLU A 289 50.35 -2.13 -40.30
CA GLU A 289 50.91 -2.26 -38.94
C GLU A 289 50.68 -0.98 -38.12
N GLY A 290 50.93 0.19 -38.71
CA GLY A 290 50.62 1.49 -38.10
C GLY A 290 49.14 1.62 -37.75
N LYS A 291 48.24 1.37 -38.70
CA LYS A 291 46.78 1.39 -38.49
C LYS A 291 46.36 0.41 -37.41
N LYS A 292 46.98 -0.77 -37.32
CA LYS A 292 46.71 -1.76 -36.28
C LYS A 292 47.10 -1.24 -34.89
N ILE A 293 48.19 -0.50 -34.77
CA ILE A 293 48.60 0.13 -33.50
C ILE A 293 47.62 1.25 -33.14
N PHE A 294 47.39 2.20 -34.06
CA PHE A 294 46.57 3.38 -33.81
C PHE A 294 45.06 3.13 -33.83
N SER A 295 44.59 1.96 -34.28
CA SER A 295 43.18 1.56 -34.16
C SER A 295 42.80 1.15 -32.74
N LYS A 296 43.78 0.79 -31.88
CA LYS A 296 43.54 0.49 -30.47
C LYS A 296 43.04 1.73 -29.74
N PRO A 297 42.14 1.58 -28.74
CA PRO A 297 41.59 2.71 -27.98
C PRO A 297 42.63 3.38 -27.07
N LYS A 298 43.70 2.66 -26.69
CA LYS A 298 44.80 3.20 -25.87
C LYS A 298 46.13 2.86 -26.53
N VAL A 299 46.91 3.89 -26.83
CA VAL A 299 48.26 3.79 -27.40
C VAL A 299 49.22 4.48 -26.44
N PHE A 300 50.34 3.84 -26.12
CA PHE A 300 51.37 4.39 -25.26
C PHE A 300 52.56 4.81 -26.12
N VAL A 301 53.06 6.02 -25.90
CA VAL A 301 54.24 6.56 -26.57
C VAL A 301 55.32 6.79 -25.53
N LYS A 302 56.55 6.46 -25.88
CA LYS A 302 57.71 6.69 -25.02
C LYS A 302 57.88 8.20 -24.81
N ILE A 303 58.11 8.61 -23.57
CA ILE A 303 58.42 10.00 -23.26
C ILE A 303 59.91 10.17 -23.57
N ASP A 304 60.23 11.08 -24.49
CA ASP A 304 61.62 11.47 -24.72
C ASP A 304 62.07 12.30 -23.50
N SER A 305 63.04 11.76 -22.74
CA SER A 305 63.66 12.44 -21.60
C SER A 305 64.54 13.60 -22.02
#